data_AF-A0A2T5LFV7-F1
#
_entry.id   AF-A0A2T5LFV7-F1
#
_cell.length_a   1.000
_cell.length_b   1.000
_cell.length_c   1.000
_cell.angle_alpha   90.00
_cell.angle_beta   90.00
_cell.angle_gamma   90.00
#
_symmetry.space_group_name_H-M   'P 1'
#
loop_
_entity.id
_entity.type
_entity.pdbx_description
1 polymer ?
#
loop_
_entity_poly.entity_id
_entity_poly.type
_entity_poly.pdbx_seq_one_letter_code
_entity_poly.pdbx_strand_id
1 'polypeptide(L)'
;MKTLVLCNPQGREVVAQIDPDRFAEDQFEHYVVTALCAAYSDYHCMTFGGATFIYQGDRRRPDLALVAKDYSHWFVIEVELHSHSFQNHVLPQARCFALGEPEASCATSMAAGLGIERAQAETIVSLVPRAAAVVSNRWSRSWATSLKALTCQMLAVNVFGSSPAAPHLEISGSLSCFEYSIGFGIYNAKDKSIRLSKSVKLSIGTIQIIDNRGFPAMWVSRQTANHLWLSKLEGTPDIPDNSHIQIVRDVSNRFILRIP
;
A
#
# COMPACT_ATOMS: atom_id res chain seq x y z
N MET A 1 -17.97 -9.59 -6.06
CA MET A 1 -17.72 -8.22 -5.56
C MET A 1 -18.02 -8.25 -4.09
N LYS A 2 -17.07 -7.83 -3.22
CA LYS A 2 -17.38 -7.65 -1.80
C LYS A 2 -17.92 -6.24 -1.64
N THR A 3 -18.99 -6.12 -0.85
CA THR A 3 -19.63 -4.86 -0.53
C THR A 3 -19.65 -4.75 0.98
N LEU A 4 -19.07 -3.68 1.52
CA LEU A 4 -19.11 -3.37 2.94
C LEU A 4 -20.06 -2.19 3.13
N VAL A 5 -21.08 -2.37 3.97
CA VAL A 5 -22.00 -1.30 4.34
C VAL A 5 -21.60 -0.79 5.73
N LEU A 6 -21.25 0.49 5.81
CA LEU A 6 -20.90 1.20 7.02
C LEU A 6 -22.15 1.97 7.50
N CYS A 7 -22.93 1.34 8.37
CA CYS A 7 -24.15 1.94 8.93
C CYS A 7 -23.88 2.68 10.24
N ASN A 8 -24.64 3.76 10.47
CA ASN A 8 -24.91 4.24 11.82
C ASN A 8 -25.74 3.15 12.56
N PRO A 9 -25.35 2.71 13.77
CA PRO A 9 -25.98 1.57 14.47
C PRO A 9 -27.45 1.75 14.89
N GLN A 10 -28.09 2.87 14.55
CA GLN A 10 -29.47 3.19 14.93
C GLN A 10 -30.42 3.01 13.75
N GLY A 11 -30.88 1.77 13.52
CA GLY A 11 -32.10 1.49 12.76
C GLY A 11 -31.92 0.87 11.37
N ARG A 12 -32.96 0.13 10.94
CA ARG A 12 -33.15 -0.37 9.56
C ARG A 12 -33.89 0.67 8.74
N GLU A 13 -33.29 1.84 8.53
CA GLU A 13 -33.87 2.86 7.65
C GLU A 13 -33.54 2.54 6.19
N VAL A 14 -34.56 2.62 5.33
CA VAL A 14 -34.36 2.62 3.87
C VAL A 14 -33.93 4.03 3.49
N VAL A 15 -32.62 4.19 3.26
CA VAL A 15 -32.03 5.47 2.83
C VAL A 15 -31.80 5.47 1.32
N ALA A 16 -32.17 6.55 0.65
CA ALA A 16 -31.90 6.72 -0.77
C ALA A 16 -30.41 7.03 -1.01
N GLN A 17 -29.89 6.55 -2.14
CA GLN A 17 -28.58 6.96 -2.62
C GLN A 17 -28.62 8.44 -2.94
N ILE A 18 -27.63 9.18 -2.45
CA ILE A 18 -27.45 10.57 -2.82
C ILE A 18 -26.89 10.62 -4.24
N ASP A 19 -27.37 11.55 -5.08
CA ASP A 19 -26.81 11.78 -6.42
C ASP A 19 -25.28 11.88 -6.33
N PRO A 20 -24.52 10.95 -6.95
CA PRO A 20 -23.08 10.88 -6.78
C PRO A 20 -22.35 12.06 -7.41
N ASP A 21 -22.96 12.73 -8.40
CA ASP A 21 -22.32 13.81 -9.16
C ASP A 21 -22.59 15.21 -8.56
N ARG A 22 -23.35 15.29 -7.45
CA ARG A 22 -23.62 16.56 -6.78
C ARG A 22 -22.49 17.04 -5.86
N PHE A 23 -21.56 16.15 -5.52
CA PHE A 23 -20.51 16.47 -4.55
C PHE A 23 -19.41 17.28 -5.22
N ALA A 24 -18.92 18.30 -4.53
CA ALA A 24 -17.61 18.83 -4.81
C ALA A 24 -16.55 17.77 -4.46
N GLU A 25 -15.41 17.83 -5.14
CA GLU A 25 -14.32 16.84 -5.03
C GLU A 25 -13.79 16.73 -3.59
N ASP A 26 -13.59 17.85 -2.92
CA ASP A 26 -13.17 17.94 -1.51
C ASP A 26 -14.17 17.30 -0.55
N GLN A 27 -15.46 17.50 -0.79
CA GLN A 27 -16.53 16.87 -0.02
C GLN A 27 -16.55 15.36 -0.22
N PHE A 28 -16.34 14.90 -1.46
CA PHE A 28 -16.29 13.47 -1.75
C PHE A 28 -15.05 12.80 -1.13
N GLU A 29 -13.89 13.45 -1.20
CA GLU A 29 -12.66 13.03 -0.52
C GLU A 29 -12.88 12.80 0.98
N HIS A 30 -13.61 13.70 1.65
CA HIS A 30 -13.95 13.55 3.06
C HIS A 30 -14.77 12.27 3.36
N TYR A 31 -15.74 11.93 2.51
CA TYR A 31 -16.49 10.69 2.66
C TYR A 31 -15.63 9.46 2.36
N VAL A 32 -14.71 9.55 1.40
CA VAL A 32 -13.75 8.47 1.12
C VAL A 32 -12.85 8.23 2.32
N VAL A 33 -12.26 9.27 2.93
CA VAL A 33 -11.44 9.14 4.14
C VAL A 33 -12.24 8.47 5.27
N THR A 34 -13.48 8.92 5.50
CA THR A 34 -14.36 8.35 6.53
C THR A 34 -14.62 6.86 6.26
N ALA A 35 -14.94 6.50 5.03
CA ALA A 35 -15.20 5.13 4.62
C ALA A 35 -13.95 4.25 4.79
N LEU A 36 -12.79 4.71 4.31
CA LEU A 36 -11.53 3.96 4.39
C LEU A 36 -11.07 3.76 5.83
N CYS A 37 -11.15 4.78 6.68
CA CYS A 37 -10.84 4.68 8.12
C CYS A 37 -11.69 3.62 8.82
N ALA A 38 -12.98 3.55 8.48
CA ALA A 38 -13.89 2.57 9.08
C ALA A 38 -13.68 1.15 8.53
N ALA A 39 -13.39 1.01 7.23
CA ALA A 39 -13.24 -0.29 6.57
C ALA A 39 -11.86 -0.92 6.76
N TYR A 40 -10.81 -0.11 6.93
CA TYR A 40 -9.42 -0.55 7.00
C TYR A 40 -8.79 -0.11 8.32
N SER A 41 -9.34 -0.59 9.43
CA SER A 41 -8.93 -0.22 10.80
C SER A 41 -7.47 -0.57 11.14
N ASP A 42 -6.84 -1.48 10.40
CA ASP A 42 -5.43 -1.85 10.54
C ASP A 42 -4.47 -0.95 9.75
N TYR A 43 -4.98 0.16 9.22
CA TYR A 43 -4.22 1.14 8.44
C TYR A 43 -4.28 2.53 9.06
N HIS A 44 -3.28 3.34 8.71
CA HIS A 44 -3.32 4.79 8.80
C HIS A 44 -3.83 5.34 7.48
N CYS A 45 -4.95 6.06 7.50
CA CYS A 45 -5.43 6.83 6.37
C CYS A 45 -5.06 8.30 6.57
N MET A 46 -4.44 8.91 5.57
CA MET A 46 -3.98 10.29 5.66
C MET A 46 -4.05 10.99 4.31
N THR A 47 -4.21 12.31 4.34
CA THR A 47 -4.04 13.17 3.16
C THR A 47 -2.59 13.10 2.69
N PHE A 48 -2.40 13.00 1.37
CA PHE A 48 -1.10 12.85 0.73
C PHE A 48 -0.87 13.85 -0.40
N GLY A 49 -1.72 14.88 -0.53
CA GLY A 49 -1.65 15.92 -1.58
C GLY A 49 -0.36 16.76 -1.63
N GLY A 50 0.53 16.66 -0.63
CA GLY A 50 1.88 17.24 -0.66
C GLY A 50 2.91 16.38 -1.40
N ALA A 51 2.59 15.11 -1.69
CA ALA A 51 3.48 14.15 -2.32
C ALA A 51 3.45 14.29 -3.84
N THR A 52 4.59 14.04 -4.50
CA THR A 52 4.70 14.10 -5.97
C THR A 52 5.35 12.83 -6.50
N PHE A 53 4.76 12.27 -7.55
CA PHE A 53 5.34 11.19 -8.34
C PHE A 53 5.72 11.68 -9.73
N ILE A 54 6.80 11.13 -10.28
CA ILE A 54 7.24 11.41 -11.65
C ILE A 54 7.14 10.14 -12.49
N TYR A 55 6.49 10.24 -13.64
CA TYR A 55 6.51 9.17 -14.64
C TYR A 55 6.54 9.76 -16.05
N GLN A 56 7.54 9.39 -16.84
CA GLN A 56 7.70 9.86 -18.23
C GLN A 56 7.66 11.40 -18.38
N GLY A 57 8.19 12.13 -17.39
CA GLY A 57 8.20 13.59 -17.36
C GLY A 57 6.95 14.24 -16.77
N ASP A 58 5.87 13.48 -16.59
CA ASP A 58 4.66 13.96 -15.93
C ASP A 58 4.82 13.91 -14.41
N ARG A 59 4.37 14.97 -13.74
CA ARG A 59 4.33 15.08 -12.28
C ARG A 59 2.89 15.04 -11.81
N ARG A 60 2.55 14.09 -10.93
CA ARG A 60 1.20 13.93 -10.37
C ARG A 60 1.25 13.87 -8.86
N ARG A 61 0.20 14.34 -8.21
CA ARG A 61 0.06 14.34 -6.75
C ARG A 61 -1.16 13.52 -6.38
N PRO A 62 -1.04 12.52 -5.51
CA PRO A 62 -2.17 11.74 -5.07
C PRO A 62 -2.93 12.45 -3.96
N ASP A 63 -4.20 12.13 -3.80
CA ASP A 63 -5.02 12.70 -2.72
C ASP A 63 -4.71 12.07 -1.38
N LEU A 64 -4.63 10.74 -1.32
CA LEU A 64 -4.56 9.98 -0.07
C LEU A 64 -3.45 8.92 -0.07
N ALA A 65 -3.05 8.54 1.14
CA ALA A 65 -2.27 7.34 1.38
C ALA A 65 -2.91 6.47 2.46
N LEU A 66 -2.82 5.15 2.27
CA LEU A 66 -3.27 4.14 3.23
C LEU A 66 -2.09 3.25 3.61
N VAL A 67 -1.53 3.42 4.80
CA VAL A 67 -0.30 2.76 5.24
C VAL A 67 -0.64 1.70 6.28
N ALA A 68 -0.22 0.45 6.08
CA ALA A 68 -0.45 -0.59 7.09
C ALA A 68 0.21 -0.19 8.42
N LYS A 69 -0.47 -0.42 9.56
CA LYS A 69 0.04 -0.05 10.89
C LYS A 69 1.34 -0.76 11.27
N ASP A 70 1.65 -1.89 10.62
CA ASP A 70 2.91 -2.61 10.78
C ASP A 70 3.98 -2.22 9.75
N TYR A 71 3.71 -1.20 8.92
CA TYR A 71 4.56 -0.70 7.84
C TYR A 71 4.98 -1.79 6.83
N SER A 72 4.19 -2.85 6.69
CA SER A 72 4.48 -3.93 5.74
C SER A 72 4.24 -3.52 4.28
N HIS A 73 3.31 -2.59 4.03
CA HIS A 73 2.96 -2.11 2.70
C HIS A 73 2.14 -0.82 2.83
N TRP A 74 1.91 -0.16 1.70
CA TRP A 74 1.03 0.99 1.63
C TRP A 74 0.36 1.14 0.25
N PHE A 75 -0.71 1.92 0.23
CA PHE A 75 -1.44 2.29 -0.97
C PHE A 75 -1.32 3.79 -1.21
N VAL A 76 -1.04 4.17 -2.45
CA VAL A 76 -1.22 5.52 -2.97
C VAL A 76 -2.57 5.59 -3.67
N ILE A 77 -3.40 6.55 -3.28
CA ILE A 77 -4.82 6.56 -3.62
C ILE A 77 -5.18 7.89 -4.28
N GLU A 78 -5.82 7.80 -5.45
CA GLU A 78 -6.53 8.92 -6.08
C GLU A 78 -8.03 8.82 -5.81
N VAL A 79 -8.66 9.94 -5.51
CA VAL A 79 -10.10 10.08 -5.33
C VAL A 79 -10.66 10.83 -6.52
N GLU A 80 -11.61 10.21 -7.23
CA GLU A 80 -12.08 10.74 -8.51
C GLU A 80 -13.60 10.66 -8.64
N LEU A 81 -14.20 11.71 -9.20
CA LEU A 81 -15.60 11.64 -9.61
C LEU A 81 -15.70 10.87 -10.94
N HIS A 82 -16.72 10.03 -11.08
CA HIS A 82 -16.90 9.24 -12.30
C HIS A 82 -17.22 10.11 -13.53
N SER A 83 -17.69 11.34 -13.33
CA SER A 83 -17.87 12.33 -14.37
C SER A 83 -16.53 12.80 -14.98
N HIS A 84 -15.40 12.57 -14.31
CA HIS A 84 -14.08 12.91 -14.84
C HIS A 84 -13.67 11.98 -15.99
N SER A 85 -12.90 12.53 -16.94
CA SER A 85 -12.46 11.78 -18.12
C SER A 85 -11.45 10.71 -17.74
N PHE A 86 -11.84 9.44 -17.83
CA PHE A 86 -10.93 8.34 -17.51
C PHE A 86 -9.64 8.37 -18.32
N GLN A 87 -9.73 8.57 -19.64
CA GLN A 87 -8.56 8.47 -20.53
C GLN A 87 -7.59 9.65 -20.37
N ASN A 88 -8.12 10.85 -20.14
CA ASN A 88 -7.32 12.08 -20.15
C ASN A 88 -6.94 12.56 -18.74
N HIS A 89 -7.56 12.00 -17.70
CA HIS A 89 -7.37 12.41 -16.31
C HIS A 89 -6.95 11.23 -15.43
N VAL A 90 -7.90 10.36 -15.09
CA VAL A 90 -7.75 9.28 -14.09
C VAL A 90 -6.66 8.27 -14.48
N LEU A 91 -6.65 7.82 -15.73
CA LEU A 91 -5.70 6.81 -16.20
C LEU A 91 -4.24 7.33 -16.19
N PRO A 92 -3.93 8.55 -16.67
CA PRO A 92 -2.63 9.18 -16.47
C PRO A 92 -2.18 9.27 -15.00
N GLN A 93 -3.05 9.69 -14.07
CA GLN A 93 -2.73 9.73 -12.63
C GLN A 93 -2.42 8.32 -12.11
N ALA A 94 -3.32 7.36 -12.33
CA ALA A 94 -3.14 5.98 -11.90
C ALA A 94 -1.86 5.34 -12.45
N ARG A 95 -1.49 5.65 -13.71
CA ARG A 95 -0.24 5.19 -14.32
C ARG A 95 0.97 5.82 -13.62
N CYS A 96 0.93 7.12 -13.35
CA CYS A 96 2.00 7.81 -12.62
C CYS A 96 2.18 7.25 -11.20
N PHE A 97 1.10 6.94 -10.49
CA PHE A 97 1.21 6.38 -9.14
C PHE A 97 1.61 4.91 -9.10
N ALA A 98 1.20 4.12 -10.09
CA ALA A 98 1.57 2.71 -10.18
C ALA A 98 3.04 2.52 -10.60
N LEU A 99 3.50 3.33 -11.58
CA LEU A 99 4.79 3.11 -12.26
C LEU A 99 5.81 4.22 -12.04
N GLY A 100 5.40 5.36 -11.48
CA GLY A 100 6.27 6.51 -11.27
C GLY A 100 7.07 6.44 -9.99
N GLU A 101 8.19 7.16 -10.03
CA GLU A 101 9.12 7.29 -8.92
C GLU A 101 8.65 8.37 -7.94
N PRO A 102 8.67 8.10 -6.62
CA PRO A 102 8.37 9.12 -5.62
C PRO A 102 9.46 10.19 -5.56
N GLU A 103 9.07 11.46 -5.50
CA GLU A 103 9.97 12.55 -5.14
C GLU A 103 10.18 12.62 -3.61
N ALA A 104 11.17 13.42 -3.16
CA ALA A 104 11.44 13.67 -1.75
C ALA A 104 10.24 14.29 -0.98
N SER A 105 9.29 14.89 -1.68
CA SER A 105 8.04 15.41 -1.10
C SER A 105 7.14 14.29 -0.57
N CYS A 106 7.22 13.07 -1.13
CA CYS A 106 6.49 11.91 -0.64
C CYS A 106 6.91 11.56 0.79
N ALA A 107 8.21 11.50 1.07
CA ALA A 107 8.71 11.23 2.42
C ALA A 107 8.34 12.34 3.42
N THR A 108 8.31 13.60 2.96
CA THR A 108 7.89 14.73 3.80
C THR A 108 6.41 14.60 4.19
N SER A 109 5.54 14.31 3.22
CA SER A 109 4.11 14.11 3.45
C SER A 109 3.84 12.86 4.30
N MET A 110 4.63 11.80 4.10
CA MET A 110 4.55 10.55 4.85
C MET A 110 4.95 10.74 6.32
N ALA A 111 6.04 11.47 6.58
CA ALA A 111 6.47 11.81 7.93
C ALA A 111 5.41 12.63 8.67
N ALA A 112 4.85 13.65 8.01
CA ALA A 112 3.83 14.52 8.60
C ALA A 112 2.52 13.77 8.90
N GLY A 113 2.02 12.97 7.94
CA GLY A 113 0.76 12.26 8.09
C GLY A 113 0.79 11.12 9.11
N LEU A 114 1.95 10.47 9.29
CA LEU A 114 2.14 9.39 10.27
C LEU A 114 2.69 9.86 11.62
N GLY A 115 3.24 11.07 11.71
CA GLY A 115 3.92 11.56 12.91
C GLY A 115 5.23 10.80 13.21
N ILE A 116 5.98 10.44 12.16
CA ILE A 116 7.25 9.70 12.27
C ILE A 116 8.44 10.55 11.79
N GLU A 117 9.65 10.09 12.09
CA GLU A 117 10.86 10.74 11.58
C GLU A 117 10.99 10.64 10.06
N ARG A 118 11.57 11.69 9.45
CA ARG A 118 11.75 11.75 7.99
C ARG A 118 12.54 10.56 7.43
N ALA A 119 13.61 10.13 8.10
CA ALA A 119 14.43 9.01 7.64
C ALA A 119 13.63 7.68 7.60
N GLN A 120 12.73 7.49 8.57
CA GLN A 120 11.81 6.35 8.56
C GLN A 120 10.81 6.46 7.41
N ALA A 121 10.27 7.65 7.16
CA ALA A 121 9.37 7.90 6.04
C ALA A 121 10.05 7.69 4.67
N GLU A 122 11.31 8.09 4.52
CA GLU A 122 12.13 7.82 3.33
C GLU A 122 12.28 6.31 3.10
N THR A 123 12.53 5.55 4.17
CA THR A 123 12.58 4.07 4.10
C THR A 123 11.25 3.48 3.63
N ILE A 124 10.12 3.96 4.16
CA ILE A 124 8.78 3.49 3.74
C ILE A 124 8.54 3.79 2.26
N VAL A 125 8.78 5.03 1.84
CA VAL A 125 8.49 5.46 0.47
C VAL A 125 9.36 4.73 -0.56
N SER A 126 10.64 4.50 -0.25
CA SER A 126 11.58 3.89 -1.20
C SER A 126 11.57 2.37 -1.19
N LEU A 127 11.35 1.73 -0.04
CA LEU A 127 11.60 0.29 0.10
C LEU A 127 10.34 -0.51 0.42
N VAL A 128 9.37 0.06 1.14
CA VAL A 128 8.18 -0.69 1.53
C VAL A 128 7.24 -0.83 0.31
N PRO A 129 6.75 -2.05 0.01
CA PRO A 129 5.88 -2.28 -1.14
C PRO A 129 4.71 -1.30 -1.22
N ARG A 130 4.55 -0.72 -2.40
CA ARG A 130 3.51 0.25 -2.74
C ARG A 130 2.58 -0.35 -3.79
N ALA A 131 1.27 -0.12 -3.64
CA ALA A 131 0.30 -0.35 -4.70
C ALA A 131 -0.52 0.93 -4.97
N ALA A 132 -0.99 1.11 -6.21
CA ALA A 132 -1.87 2.22 -6.56
C ALA A 132 -3.34 1.80 -6.49
N ALA A 133 -4.22 2.73 -6.10
CA ALA A 133 -5.66 2.56 -6.18
C ALA A 133 -6.38 3.84 -6.59
N VAL A 134 -7.55 3.68 -7.19
CA VAL A 134 -8.50 4.77 -7.48
C VAL A 134 -9.78 4.49 -6.70
N VAL A 135 -10.31 5.49 -6.03
CA VAL A 135 -11.63 5.46 -5.38
C VAL A 135 -12.56 6.40 -6.11
N SER A 136 -13.69 5.90 -6.59
CA SER A 136 -14.68 6.73 -7.27
C SER A 136 -16.05 6.77 -6.61
N ASN A 137 -16.84 7.79 -6.92
CA ASN A 137 -18.21 7.96 -6.43
C ASN A 137 -19.22 6.93 -6.99
N ARG A 138 -18.77 6.04 -7.90
CA ARG A 138 -19.53 4.89 -8.42
C ARG A 138 -18.63 3.84 -9.05
N TRP A 139 -19.08 2.60 -9.05
CA TRP A 139 -18.36 1.51 -9.69
C TRP A 139 -18.42 1.60 -11.22
N SER A 140 -17.27 1.40 -11.87
CA SER A 140 -17.16 1.34 -13.33
C SER A 140 -16.38 0.11 -13.76
N ARG A 141 -17.05 -0.83 -14.43
CA ARG A 141 -16.42 -2.07 -14.89
C ARG A 141 -15.32 -1.81 -15.94
N SER A 142 -15.50 -0.80 -16.79
CA SER A 142 -14.50 -0.42 -17.78
C SER A 142 -13.24 0.13 -17.10
N TRP A 143 -13.41 1.04 -16.13
CA TRP A 143 -12.28 1.59 -15.35
C TRP A 143 -11.56 0.48 -14.59
N ALA A 144 -12.30 -0.37 -13.86
CA ALA A 144 -11.71 -1.47 -13.10
C ALA A 144 -10.89 -2.43 -13.99
N THR A 145 -11.37 -2.71 -15.21
CA THR A 145 -10.64 -3.55 -16.17
C THR A 145 -9.34 -2.90 -16.62
N SER A 146 -9.39 -1.61 -16.98
CA SER A 146 -8.21 -0.85 -17.43
C SER A 146 -7.20 -0.61 -16.31
N LEU A 147 -7.65 -0.26 -15.11
CA LEU A 147 -6.79 -0.06 -13.93
C LEU A 147 -6.09 -1.36 -13.53
N LYS A 148 -6.80 -2.50 -13.59
CA LYS A 148 -6.22 -3.81 -13.30
C LYS A 148 -5.04 -4.15 -14.22
N ALA A 149 -5.08 -3.72 -15.49
CA ALA A 149 -3.97 -3.92 -16.42
C ALA A 149 -2.69 -3.17 -16.00
N LEU A 150 -2.81 -2.14 -15.16
CA LEU A 150 -1.71 -1.41 -14.53
C LEU A 150 -1.40 -1.88 -13.11
N THR A 151 -1.97 -3.01 -12.66
CA THR A 151 -1.95 -3.45 -11.26
C THR A 151 -2.55 -2.42 -10.27
N CYS A 152 -3.28 -1.44 -10.79
CA CYS A 152 -4.00 -0.45 -10.00
C CYS A 152 -5.37 -0.99 -9.62
N GLN A 153 -5.77 -0.75 -8.38
CA GLN A 153 -7.01 -1.26 -7.81
C GLN A 153 -8.12 -0.21 -7.89
N MET A 154 -9.38 -0.65 -7.88
CA MET A 154 -10.52 0.25 -7.88
C MET A 154 -11.41 -0.06 -6.69
N LEU A 155 -11.79 0.99 -5.98
CA LEU A 155 -12.91 0.99 -5.04
C LEU A 155 -13.98 1.94 -5.58
N ALA A 156 -15.21 1.75 -5.12
CA ALA A 156 -16.23 2.78 -5.21
C ALA A 156 -16.83 3.05 -3.83
N VAL A 157 -17.02 4.32 -3.50
CA VAL A 157 -17.71 4.76 -2.28
C VAL A 157 -19.03 5.39 -2.68
N ASN A 158 -20.12 4.72 -2.33
CA ASN A 158 -21.46 5.25 -2.52
C ASN A 158 -21.93 5.89 -1.20
N VAL A 159 -22.55 7.07 -1.32
CA VAL A 159 -23.06 7.84 -0.18
C VAL A 159 -24.59 7.78 -0.19
N PHE A 160 -25.19 7.40 0.92
CA PHE A 160 -26.64 7.32 1.11
C PHE A 160 -27.06 8.18 2.29
N GLY A 161 -28.29 8.69 2.25
CA GLY A 161 -28.88 9.42 3.37
C GLY A 161 -29.59 10.70 2.96
N SER A 162 -30.34 11.25 3.91
CA SER A 162 -31.12 12.48 3.71
C SER A 162 -30.38 13.75 4.15
N SER A 163 -29.28 13.60 4.90
CA SER A 163 -28.47 14.71 5.43
C SER A 163 -26.97 14.45 5.26
N PRO A 164 -26.17 15.46 4.83
CA PRO A 164 -24.71 15.37 4.76
C PRO A 164 -24.01 15.11 6.10
N ALA A 165 -24.68 15.37 7.23
CA ALA A 165 -24.05 15.32 8.56
C ALA A 165 -23.83 13.89 9.09
N ALA A 166 -24.58 12.90 8.57
CA ALA A 166 -24.49 11.51 9.01
C ALA A 166 -24.85 10.56 7.86
N PRO A 167 -24.03 10.49 6.79
CA PRO A 167 -24.30 9.62 5.67
C PRO A 167 -24.10 8.14 6.06
N HIS A 168 -24.80 7.26 5.36
CA HIS A 168 -24.44 5.85 5.28
C HIS A 168 -23.48 5.68 4.10
N LEU A 169 -22.40 4.94 4.31
CA LEU A 169 -21.35 4.76 3.31
C LEU A 169 -21.30 3.30 2.91
N GLU A 170 -21.21 3.03 1.62
CA GLU A 170 -20.98 1.69 1.09
C GLU A 170 -19.67 1.68 0.32
N ILE A 171 -18.81 0.70 0.60
CA ILE A 171 -17.61 0.44 -0.18
C ILE A 171 -17.82 -0.78 -1.05
N SER A 172 -17.62 -0.57 -2.34
CA SER A 172 -17.63 -1.57 -3.39
C SER A 172 -16.19 -1.86 -3.83
N GLY A 173 -15.78 -3.14 -3.79
CA GLY A 173 -14.41 -3.55 -4.10
C GLY A 173 -13.59 -3.85 -2.84
N SER A 174 -12.29 -4.07 -3.01
CA SER A 174 -11.37 -4.33 -1.90
C SER A 174 -9.94 -4.04 -2.31
N LEU A 175 -9.15 -3.46 -1.40
CA LEU A 175 -7.71 -3.38 -1.55
C LEU A 175 -7.08 -4.71 -1.16
N SER A 176 -6.10 -5.13 -1.95
CA SER A 176 -5.30 -6.32 -1.74
C SER A 176 -3.84 -5.94 -1.92
N CYS A 177 -2.99 -6.40 -1.03
CA CYS A 177 -1.56 -6.23 -1.17
C CYS A 177 -0.94 -7.50 -1.76
N PHE A 178 -0.10 -7.32 -2.78
CA PHE A 178 0.57 -8.44 -3.47
C PHE A 178 1.90 -8.82 -2.81
N GLU A 179 2.50 -7.90 -2.05
CA GLU A 179 3.82 -8.03 -1.46
C GLU A 179 3.91 -7.29 -0.12
N TYR A 180 4.46 -7.95 0.90
CA TYR A 180 4.57 -7.43 2.25
C TYR A 180 6.05 -7.38 2.64
N SER A 181 6.54 -6.22 3.05
CA SER A 181 7.79 -6.11 3.79
C SER A 181 7.62 -6.83 5.12
N ILE A 182 8.42 -7.87 5.38
CA ILE A 182 8.41 -8.56 6.67
C ILE A 182 9.52 -8.07 7.61
N GLY A 183 10.45 -7.28 7.08
CA GLY A 183 11.47 -6.58 7.84
C GLY A 183 12.77 -6.37 7.08
N PHE A 184 13.71 -5.76 7.80
CA PHE A 184 15.02 -5.37 7.29
C PHE A 184 16.13 -6.00 8.12
N GLY A 185 17.27 -6.26 7.47
CA GLY A 185 18.46 -6.81 8.10
C GLY A 185 19.73 -6.30 7.45
N ILE A 186 20.86 -6.73 8.01
CA ILE A 186 22.19 -6.42 7.49
C ILE A 186 22.89 -7.74 7.22
N TYR A 187 23.44 -7.89 6.03
CA TYR A 187 24.28 -9.03 5.69
C TYR A 187 25.69 -8.88 6.28
N ASN A 188 26.21 -9.97 6.84
CA ASN A 188 27.57 -10.08 7.36
C ASN A 188 28.30 -11.21 6.63
N ALA A 189 29.35 -10.86 5.89
CA ALA A 189 30.11 -11.78 5.07
C ALA A 189 30.99 -12.75 5.88
N LYS A 190 31.45 -12.34 7.07
CA LYS A 190 32.22 -13.20 7.99
C LYS A 190 31.36 -14.35 8.50
N ASP A 191 30.13 -14.04 8.90
CA ASP A 191 29.18 -15.02 9.43
C ASP A 191 28.32 -15.66 8.32
N LYS A 192 28.44 -15.18 7.07
CA LYS A 192 27.63 -15.57 5.90
C LYS A 192 26.13 -15.59 6.22
N SER A 193 25.68 -14.57 6.93
CA SER A 193 24.32 -14.53 7.47
C SER A 193 23.73 -13.12 7.44
N ILE A 194 22.41 -13.05 7.36
CA ILE A 194 21.66 -11.81 7.48
C ILE A 194 21.15 -11.72 8.92
N ARG A 195 21.51 -10.62 9.59
CA ARG A 195 21.05 -10.31 10.93
C ARG A 195 19.78 -9.47 10.84
N LEU A 196 18.68 -10.00 11.33
CA LEU A 196 17.34 -9.41 11.34
C LEU A 196 16.91 -9.08 12.78
N SER A 197 15.95 -8.15 12.92
CA SER A 197 15.25 -7.96 14.20
C SER A 197 14.50 -9.23 14.60
N LYS A 198 14.47 -9.54 15.90
CA LYS A 198 13.65 -10.65 16.43
C LYS A 198 12.14 -10.49 16.20
N SER A 199 11.68 -9.28 15.86
CA SER A 199 10.27 -9.01 15.53
C SER A 199 9.86 -9.47 14.14
N VAL A 200 10.83 -9.83 13.28
CA VAL A 200 10.55 -10.34 11.93
C VAL A 200 9.82 -11.68 12.03
N LYS A 201 8.63 -11.76 11.43
CA LYS A 201 7.75 -12.95 11.46
C LYS A 201 8.20 -14.02 10.47
N LEU A 202 9.41 -14.55 10.66
CA LEU A 202 9.94 -15.71 9.93
C LEU A 202 9.91 -16.96 10.81
N SER A 203 9.48 -18.10 10.25
CA SER A 203 9.54 -19.38 10.95
C SER A 203 11.00 -19.81 11.17
N ILE A 204 11.28 -20.39 12.33
CA ILE A 204 12.59 -20.99 12.65
C ILE A 204 12.73 -22.32 11.90
N GLY A 205 13.94 -22.60 11.43
CA GLY A 205 14.26 -23.79 10.65
C GLY A 205 14.51 -23.46 9.19
N THR A 206 14.34 -24.46 8.32
CA THR A 206 14.66 -24.32 6.90
C THR A 206 13.52 -23.66 6.15
N ILE A 207 13.84 -22.62 5.37
CA ILE A 207 12.90 -21.87 4.54
C ILE A 207 13.48 -21.67 3.14
N GLN A 208 12.62 -21.65 2.13
CA GLN A 208 13.01 -21.29 0.78
C GLN A 208 12.88 -19.78 0.58
N ILE A 209 13.93 -19.15 0.06
CA ILE A 209 13.95 -17.72 -0.25
C ILE A 209 14.46 -17.54 -1.67
N ILE A 210 13.76 -16.72 -2.45
CA ILE A 210 14.17 -16.25 -3.76
C ILE A 210 15.23 -15.17 -3.57
N ASP A 211 16.44 -15.39 -4.09
CA ASP A 211 17.52 -14.40 -3.99
C ASP A 211 17.30 -13.18 -4.88
N ASN A 212 18.20 -12.20 -4.79
CA ASN A 212 18.17 -10.97 -5.59
C ASN A 212 18.29 -11.19 -7.10
N ARG A 213 18.62 -12.41 -7.56
CA ARG A 213 18.69 -12.81 -8.96
C ARG A 213 17.48 -13.62 -9.41
N GLY A 214 16.50 -13.80 -8.52
CA GLY A 214 15.27 -14.56 -8.81
C GLY A 214 15.41 -16.06 -8.63
N PHE A 215 16.53 -16.56 -8.09
CA PHE A 215 16.72 -18.00 -7.89
C PHE A 215 16.28 -18.45 -6.49
N PRO A 216 15.44 -19.49 -6.39
CA PRO A 216 15.09 -20.05 -5.10
C PRO A 216 16.31 -20.75 -4.49
N ALA A 217 16.58 -20.49 -3.22
CA ALA A 217 17.59 -21.18 -2.44
C ALA A 217 17.06 -21.55 -1.05
N MET A 218 17.65 -22.58 -0.44
CA MET A 218 17.34 -22.97 0.93
C MET A 218 18.18 -22.13 1.90
N TRP A 219 17.51 -21.60 2.92
CA TRP A 219 18.11 -20.85 4.01
C TRP A 219 17.67 -21.44 5.34
N VAL A 220 18.46 -21.23 6.38
CA VAL A 220 18.14 -21.61 7.75
C VAL A 220 17.95 -20.37 8.57
N SER A 221 16.75 -20.22 9.14
CA SER A 221 16.41 -19.20 10.11
C SER A 221 16.69 -19.73 11.53
N ARG A 222 17.45 -18.98 12.32
CA ARG A 222 17.79 -19.30 13.72
C ARG A 222 17.53 -18.07 14.58
N GLN A 223 17.00 -18.28 15.78
CA GLN A 223 16.74 -17.19 16.70
C GLN A 223 17.67 -17.26 17.90
N THR A 224 18.17 -16.08 18.29
CA THR A 224 18.92 -15.83 19.51
C THR A 224 18.10 -14.89 20.41
N ALA A 225 18.62 -14.54 21.59
CA ALA A 225 17.93 -13.63 22.51
C ALA A 225 17.56 -12.26 21.86
N ASN A 226 18.43 -11.77 20.97
CA ASN A 226 18.32 -10.42 20.42
C ASN A 226 18.02 -10.37 18.92
N HIS A 227 18.36 -11.42 18.16
CA HIS A 227 18.32 -11.40 16.71
C HIS A 227 17.78 -12.68 16.11
N LEU A 228 17.19 -12.54 14.93
CA LEU A 228 16.96 -13.63 14.00
C LEU A 228 18.10 -13.62 12.97
N TRP A 229 18.68 -14.78 12.71
CA TRP A 229 19.78 -14.98 11.80
C TRP A 229 19.31 -15.84 10.64
N LEU A 230 19.67 -15.44 9.44
CA LEU A 230 19.29 -16.13 8.21
C LEU A 230 20.55 -16.47 7.41
N SER A 231 20.87 -17.75 7.28
CA SER A 231 22.07 -18.24 6.59
C SER A 231 21.69 -19.12 5.41
N LYS A 232 22.33 -18.90 4.25
CA LYS A 232 22.11 -19.74 3.07
C LYS A 232 22.68 -21.14 3.36
N LEU A 233 21.91 -22.19 3.07
CA LEU A 233 22.31 -23.57 3.39
C LEU A 233 23.49 -24.01 2.53
N GLU A 234 23.49 -23.61 1.25
CA GLU A 234 24.48 -24.01 0.26
C GLU A 234 25.05 -22.80 -0.50
N GLY A 235 26.37 -22.79 -0.65
CA GLY A 235 27.10 -21.71 -1.31
C GLY A 235 27.21 -20.43 -0.48
N THR A 236 27.87 -19.42 -1.06
CA THR A 236 27.93 -18.07 -0.49
C THR A 236 26.92 -17.20 -1.24
N PRO A 237 26.04 -16.46 -0.53
CA PRO A 237 25.17 -15.52 -1.21
C PRO A 237 26.01 -14.39 -1.83
N ASP A 238 25.64 -13.97 -3.03
CA ASP A 238 26.29 -12.89 -3.77
C ASP A 238 25.78 -11.53 -3.27
N ILE A 239 26.14 -11.23 -2.01
CA ILE A 239 25.70 -10.06 -1.25
C ILE A 239 26.95 -9.38 -0.69
N PRO A 240 27.19 -8.08 -0.96
CA PRO A 240 28.31 -7.35 -0.36
C PRO A 240 28.21 -7.26 1.18
N ASP A 241 29.35 -7.23 1.85
CA ASP A 241 29.39 -7.09 3.32
C ASP A 241 28.73 -5.78 3.76
N ASN A 242 27.97 -5.83 4.87
CA ASN A 242 27.18 -4.74 5.42
C ASN A 242 26.05 -4.21 4.51
N SER A 243 25.68 -4.91 3.43
CA SER A 243 24.51 -4.56 2.65
C SER A 243 23.23 -4.63 3.50
N HIS A 244 22.39 -3.59 3.34
CA HIS A 244 21.02 -3.63 3.83
C HIS A 244 20.21 -4.61 2.99
N ILE A 245 19.39 -5.40 3.67
CA ILE A 245 18.56 -6.42 3.05
C ILE A 245 17.13 -6.20 3.49
N GLN A 246 16.22 -6.17 2.53
CA GLN A 246 14.79 -6.26 2.79
C GLN A 246 14.32 -7.68 2.50
N ILE A 247 13.52 -8.24 3.41
CA ILE A 247 12.79 -9.46 3.13
C ILE A 247 11.34 -9.10 2.82
N VAL A 248 10.87 -9.58 1.68
CA VAL A 248 9.50 -9.40 1.20
C VAL A 248 8.82 -10.76 1.16
N ARG A 249 7.52 -10.81 1.47
CA ARG A 249 6.66 -11.98 1.29
C ARG A 249 5.61 -11.66 0.24
N ASP A 250 5.47 -12.49 -0.77
CA ASP A 250 4.38 -12.33 -1.75
C ASP A 250 3.07 -13.01 -1.31
N VAL A 251 2.00 -12.80 -2.07
CA VAL A 251 0.69 -13.45 -1.85
C VAL A 251 0.71 -14.97 -1.95
N SER A 252 1.71 -15.55 -2.59
CA SER A 252 1.93 -17.00 -2.67
C SER A 252 2.75 -17.52 -1.49
N ASN A 253 2.99 -16.68 -0.47
CA ASN A 253 3.82 -16.96 0.70
C ASN A 253 5.29 -17.27 0.38
N ARG A 254 5.79 -16.81 -0.77
CA ARG A 254 7.21 -16.92 -1.11
C ARG A 254 7.97 -15.76 -0.50
N PHE A 255 9.13 -16.05 0.07
CA PHE A 255 10.04 -15.04 0.58
C PHE A 255 11.01 -14.61 -0.52
N ILE A 256 11.22 -13.30 -0.64
CA ILE A 256 12.09 -12.68 -1.64
C ILE A 256 13.08 -11.79 -0.89
N LEU A 257 14.35 -11.91 -1.25
CA LEU A 257 15.43 -11.07 -0.76
C LEU A 257 15.66 -9.92 -1.74
N ARG A 258 15.59 -8.68 -1.25
CA ARG A 258 15.93 -7.48 -2.01
C ARG A 258 17.15 -6.80 -1.38
N ILE A 259 18.06 -6.34 -2.24
CA ILE A 259 19.14 -5.44 -1.88
C ILE A 259 18.71 -4.07 -2.41
N PRO A 260 18.30 -3.14 -1.53
CA PRO A 260 17.97 -1.76 -1.89
C PRO A 260 19.09 -1.01 -2.60
#